data_AF-A0A367K0V7-F1
#
_entry.id   AF-A0A367K0V7-F1
#
_cell.length_a   1.000
_cell.length_b   1.000
_cell.length_c   1.000
_cell.angle_alpha   90.00
_cell.angle_beta   90.00
_cell.angle_gamma   90.00
#
_symmetry.space_group_name_H-M   'P 1'
#
loop_
_entity.id
_entity.type
_entity.pdbx_description
1 polymer ?
#
loop_
_entity_poly.entity_id
_entity_poly.type
_entity_poly.pdbx_seq_one_letter_code
_entity_poly.pdbx_strand_id
1 'polypeptide(L)'
;MLWQRTLQMYGLPATNLLRLEIYGLIARFFDFYFGLDEGKQTPDIRTDLRFEESFFMILQSGLRSNDSLARKYSAYILKRIIDFTEKYPSTIATKSESDWTRFFRWNVDKTKQYSDCWEDWFLLYDIMHESVIHLVDPVLHRFESLLNADNGMDPSWWTLIFYRGFQNETASVKRGLLEYIFSRENPQTLHKMGVEQGFMFGALFKTVDNTSLFQVPTQGALVSPFGEHFRAFIYRLVQAVQTEHKVNFLRQLIHHFSHVVSSPAPILYAMEALAEVDHVSAWGPEELKSLRVLVDRHRNFNIPTTKKFLRKLGVAATVRLAHTATLSFSDIAKTVSSLVNEYPIKASSHEFRMIRYWLENDVSANKKNNHVQFKSLDSIRQGLKDRIETY
;
A
#
# COMPACT_ATOMS: atom_id res chain seq x y z
N MET A 1 -11.52 -31.31 -17.95
CA MET A 1 -12.95 -30.97 -17.78
C MET A 1 -13.26 -30.42 -16.38
N LEU A 2 -12.89 -31.11 -15.28
CA LEU A 2 -13.24 -30.70 -13.92
C LEU A 2 -12.68 -29.30 -13.54
N TRP A 3 -11.37 -29.08 -13.72
CA TRP A 3 -10.74 -27.78 -13.42
C TRP A 3 -11.38 -26.62 -14.20
N GLN A 4 -11.65 -26.81 -15.50
CA GLN A 4 -12.34 -25.82 -16.33
C GLN A 4 -13.74 -25.47 -15.79
N ARG A 5 -14.48 -26.45 -15.26
CA ARG A 5 -15.77 -26.18 -14.60
C ARG A 5 -15.59 -25.38 -13.31
N THR A 6 -14.56 -25.68 -12.51
CA THR A 6 -14.22 -24.89 -11.32
C THR A 6 -13.93 -23.43 -11.69
N LEU A 7 -13.18 -23.17 -12.77
CA LEU A 7 -12.92 -21.82 -13.25
C LEU A 7 -14.21 -21.11 -13.69
N GLN A 8 -15.10 -21.80 -14.41
CA GLN A 8 -16.41 -21.26 -14.78
C GLN A 8 -17.26 -20.89 -13.56
N MET A 9 -17.25 -21.72 -12.51
CA MET A 9 -17.95 -21.45 -11.26
C MET A 9 -17.33 -20.27 -10.50
N TYR A 10 -16.00 -20.12 -10.51
CA TYR A 10 -15.34 -18.97 -9.89
C TYR A 10 -15.64 -17.65 -10.61
N GLY A 11 -15.84 -17.71 -11.93
CA GLY A 11 -16.24 -16.56 -12.75
C GLY A 11 -17.65 -16.03 -12.47
N LEU A 12 -18.46 -16.76 -11.68
CA LEU A 12 -19.77 -16.28 -11.25
C LEU A 12 -19.66 -15.05 -10.31
N PRO A 13 -20.71 -14.23 -10.21
CA PRO A 13 -20.74 -13.11 -9.26
C PRO A 13 -20.41 -13.57 -7.83
N ALA A 14 -19.76 -12.70 -7.05
CA ALA A 14 -19.35 -13.02 -5.67
C ALA A 14 -20.53 -13.39 -4.74
N THR A 15 -21.74 -12.95 -5.09
CA THR A 15 -22.99 -13.25 -4.40
C THR A 15 -23.57 -14.62 -4.72
N ASN A 16 -23.04 -15.32 -5.74
CA ASN A 16 -23.53 -16.63 -6.14
C ASN A 16 -23.02 -17.70 -5.16
N LEU A 17 -23.93 -18.45 -4.55
CA LEU A 17 -23.61 -19.50 -3.59
C LEU A 17 -22.67 -20.58 -4.17
N LEU A 18 -22.83 -20.91 -5.46
CA LEU A 18 -21.96 -21.88 -6.13
C LEU A 18 -20.49 -21.45 -6.17
N ARG A 19 -20.23 -20.14 -6.10
CA ARG A 19 -18.86 -19.63 -6.05
C ARG A 19 -18.20 -19.96 -4.72
N LEU A 20 -18.94 -19.99 -3.60
CA LEU A 20 -18.37 -20.35 -2.29
C LEU A 20 -18.06 -21.85 -2.19
N GLU A 21 -18.82 -22.69 -2.90
CA GLU A 21 -18.61 -24.13 -2.91
C GLU A 21 -17.29 -24.56 -3.58
N ILE A 22 -16.68 -23.71 -4.42
CA ILE A 22 -15.46 -24.07 -5.15
C ILE A 22 -14.32 -24.48 -4.24
N TYR A 23 -14.20 -23.88 -3.04
CA TYR A 23 -13.12 -24.19 -2.11
C TYR A 23 -13.28 -25.63 -1.59
N GLY A 24 -14.50 -26.01 -1.23
CA GLY A 24 -14.82 -27.38 -0.85
C GLY A 24 -14.65 -28.37 -2.00
N LEU A 25 -15.01 -27.99 -3.22
CA LEU A 25 -14.83 -28.83 -4.41
C LEU A 25 -13.34 -29.08 -4.70
N ILE A 26 -12.51 -28.03 -4.70
CA ILE A 26 -11.06 -28.17 -4.90
C ILE A 26 -10.46 -29.08 -3.82
N ALA A 27 -10.85 -28.89 -2.55
CA ALA A 27 -10.38 -29.73 -1.45
C ALA A 27 -10.80 -31.20 -1.63
N ARG A 28 -12.05 -31.46 -2.03
CA ARG A 28 -12.57 -32.83 -2.24
C ARG A 28 -11.92 -33.54 -3.42
N PHE A 29 -11.58 -32.80 -4.48
CA PHE A 29 -10.97 -33.36 -5.68
C PHE A 29 -9.44 -33.23 -5.71
N PHE A 30 -8.81 -32.80 -4.62
CA PHE A 30 -7.36 -32.63 -4.55
C PHE A 30 -6.62 -33.91 -4.92
N ASP A 31 -6.97 -35.03 -4.28
CA ASP A 31 -6.36 -36.34 -4.53
C ASP A 31 -6.55 -36.79 -5.98
N PHE A 32 -7.69 -36.45 -6.57
CA PHE A 32 -7.97 -36.75 -7.97
C PHE A 32 -7.06 -35.97 -8.92
N TYR A 33 -6.80 -34.69 -8.67
CA TYR A 33 -5.92 -33.86 -9.50
C TYR A 33 -4.47 -34.34 -9.46
N PHE A 34 -3.99 -34.70 -8.26
CA PHE A 34 -2.62 -35.11 -8.02
C PHE A 34 -2.37 -36.62 -8.10
N GLY A 35 -3.39 -37.41 -8.47
CA GLY A 35 -3.24 -38.84 -8.68
C GLY A 35 -2.84 -39.63 -7.43
N LEU A 36 -3.32 -39.19 -6.26
CA LEU A 36 -3.03 -39.79 -4.96
C LEU A 36 -3.97 -40.98 -4.68
N ASP A 37 -4.09 -41.90 -5.64
CA ASP A 37 -4.91 -43.11 -5.49
C ASP A 37 -4.30 -44.04 -4.42
N GLU A 38 -5.13 -44.70 -3.60
CA GLU A 38 -4.67 -45.63 -2.57
C GLU A 38 -3.80 -46.75 -3.16
N GLY A 39 -2.60 -46.96 -2.60
CA GLY A 39 -1.70 -48.06 -2.97
C GLY A 39 -0.62 -47.75 -4.01
N LYS A 40 -0.61 -46.56 -4.64
CA LYS A 40 0.48 -46.13 -5.53
C LYS A 40 1.56 -45.35 -4.78
N GLN A 41 2.84 -45.74 -4.94
CA GLN A 41 3.97 -44.99 -4.36
C GLN A 41 4.28 -43.71 -5.13
N THR A 42 4.04 -43.71 -6.45
CA THR A 42 4.26 -42.54 -7.32
C THR A 42 2.92 -41.95 -7.77
N PRO A 43 2.73 -40.63 -7.62
CA PRO A 43 1.51 -39.97 -8.05
C PRO A 43 1.43 -39.90 -9.58
N ASP A 44 0.26 -40.24 -10.13
CA ASP A 44 -0.06 -40.10 -11.55
C ASP A 44 -0.83 -38.79 -11.77
N ILE A 45 -0.09 -37.68 -11.87
CA ILE A 45 -0.65 -36.33 -11.85
C ILE A 45 -1.53 -36.10 -13.08
N ARG A 46 -2.85 -35.95 -12.85
CA ARG A 46 -3.85 -35.71 -13.90
C ARG A 46 -3.95 -34.23 -14.26
N THR A 47 -3.81 -33.35 -13.29
CA THR A 47 -3.81 -31.90 -13.47
C THR A 47 -2.94 -31.28 -12.40
N ASP A 48 -1.79 -30.73 -12.79
CA ASP A 48 -0.86 -30.15 -11.84
C ASP A 48 -1.20 -28.69 -11.54
N LEU A 49 -1.95 -28.47 -10.45
CA LEU A 49 -2.40 -27.14 -10.05
C LEU A 49 -1.28 -26.23 -9.53
N ARG A 50 -0.07 -26.77 -9.28
CA ARG A 50 1.08 -25.96 -8.83
C ARG A 50 1.56 -24.97 -9.88
N PHE A 51 1.23 -25.21 -11.14
CA PHE A 51 1.61 -24.38 -12.29
C PHE A 51 0.45 -23.52 -12.80
N GLU A 52 -0.68 -23.50 -12.11
CA GLU A 52 -1.89 -22.80 -12.52
C GLU A 52 -2.07 -21.49 -11.73
N GLU A 53 -1.86 -20.32 -12.36
CA GLU A 53 -2.02 -19.04 -11.64
C GLU A 53 -3.43 -18.84 -11.08
N SER A 54 -4.44 -19.26 -11.84
CA SER A 54 -5.85 -19.15 -11.44
C SER A 54 -6.14 -19.91 -10.14
N PHE A 55 -5.42 -21.01 -9.90
CA PHE A 55 -5.55 -21.79 -8.68
C PHE A 55 -5.13 -20.97 -7.45
N PHE A 56 -3.95 -20.34 -7.49
CA PHE A 56 -3.49 -19.50 -6.38
C PHE A 56 -4.35 -18.24 -6.22
N MET A 57 -4.82 -17.61 -7.30
CA MET A 57 -5.76 -16.49 -7.19
C MET A 57 -7.06 -16.89 -6.46
N ILE A 58 -7.59 -18.08 -6.74
CA ILE A 58 -8.74 -18.62 -6.01
C ILE A 58 -8.40 -18.80 -4.53
N LEU A 59 -7.28 -19.46 -4.20
CA LEU A 59 -6.88 -19.66 -2.80
C LEU A 59 -6.72 -18.33 -2.05
N GLN A 60 -6.02 -17.35 -2.62
CA GLN A 60 -5.87 -16.04 -2.02
C GLN A 60 -7.21 -15.34 -1.82
N SER A 61 -8.14 -15.48 -2.76
CA SER A 61 -9.51 -14.97 -2.61
C SER A 61 -10.26 -15.63 -1.45
N GLY A 62 -10.06 -16.94 -1.22
CA GLY A 62 -10.70 -17.65 -0.11
C GLY A 62 -10.08 -17.28 1.25
N LEU A 63 -8.76 -17.07 1.29
CA LEU A 63 -8.04 -16.57 2.47
C LEU A 63 -8.45 -15.14 2.85
N ARG A 64 -8.81 -14.29 1.87
CA ARG A 64 -9.38 -12.95 2.11
C ARG A 64 -10.87 -12.96 2.50
N SER A 65 -11.55 -14.09 2.40
CA SER A 65 -12.98 -14.15 2.61
C SER A 65 -13.35 -13.90 4.07
N ASN A 66 -14.50 -13.26 4.31
CA ASN A 66 -15.12 -13.18 5.64
C ASN A 66 -15.77 -14.51 6.04
N ASP A 67 -15.99 -15.42 5.10
CA ASP A 67 -16.50 -16.77 5.36
C ASP A 67 -15.42 -17.69 5.96
N SER A 68 -15.74 -18.33 7.09
CA SER A 68 -14.79 -19.17 7.82
C SER A 68 -14.47 -20.47 7.10
N LEU A 69 -15.43 -21.05 6.37
CA LEU A 69 -15.23 -22.28 5.62
C LEU A 69 -14.31 -22.05 4.40
N ALA A 70 -14.54 -20.98 3.65
CA ALA A 70 -13.69 -20.58 2.52
C ALA A 70 -12.22 -20.41 2.97
N ARG A 71 -11.98 -19.75 4.11
CA ARG A 71 -10.64 -19.63 4.69
C ARG A 71 -10.06 -20.97 5.09
N LYS A 72 -10.83 -21.79 5.81
CA LYS A 72 -10.38 -23.11 6.28
C LYS A 72 -10.00 -24.02 5.11
N TYR A 73 -10.85 -24.10 4.08
CA TYR A 73 -10.55 -24.88 2.89
C TYR A 73 -9.34 -24.33 2.13
N SER A 74 -9.22 -23.02 1.96
CA SER A 74 -8.09 -22.43 1.24
C SER A 74 -6.76 -22.66 1.97
N ALA A 75 -6.73 -22.51 3.29
CA ALA A 75 -5.55 -22.81 4.10
C ALA A 75 -5.22 -24.31 4.05
N TYR A 76 -6.22 -25.18 4.14
CA TYR A 76 -6.04 -26.63 4.00
C TYR A 76 -5.46 -27.01 2.63
N ILE A 77 -6.03 -26.49 1.54
CA ILE A 77 -5.55 -26.79 0.19
C ILE A 77 -4.12 -26.29 0.01
N LEU A 78 -3.79 -25.09 0.51
CA LEU A 78 -2.43 -24.55 0.42
C LEU A 78 -1.43 -25.44 1.17
N LYS A 79 -1.75 -25.88 2.40
CA LYS A 79 -0.94 -26.85 3.14
C LYS A 79 -0.72 -28.12 2.33
N ARG A 80 -1.80 -28.68 1.76
CA ARG A 80 -1.72 -29.89 0.93
C ARG A 80 -0.85 -29.74 -0.31
N ILE A 81 -0.82 -28.57 -0.95
CA ILE A 81 0.07 -28.31 -2.10
C ILE A 81 1.53 -28.32 -1.67
N ILE A 82 1.82 -27.70 -0.54
CA ILE A 82 3.17 -27.65 0.03
C ILE A 82 3.61 -29.07 0.42
N ASP A 83 2.80 -29.78 1.20
CA ASP A 83 3.03 -31.17 1.61
C ASP A 83 3.26 -32.09 0.39
N PHE A 84 2.45 -31.95 -0.66
CA PHE A 84 2.61 -32.73 -1.89
C PHE A 84 3.93 -32.42 -2.59
N THR A 85 4.31 -31.14 -2.65
CA THR A 85 5.54 -30.71 -3.31
C THR A 85 6.79 -31.22 -2.58
N GLU A 86 6.76 -31.21 -1.24
CA GLU A 86 7.82 -31.76 -0.39
C GLU A 86 7.93 -33.28 -0.50
N LYS A 87 6.79 -33.99 -0.47
CA LYS A 87 6.75 -35.44 -0.45
C LYS A 87 7.16 -36.07 -1.78
N TYR A 88 6.95 -35.37 -2.89
CA TYR A 88 7.17 -35.90 -4.24
C TYR A 88 8.09 -35.00 -5.08
N PRO A 89 9.37 -34.84 -4.70
CA PRO A 89 10.31 -33.94 -5.39
C PRO A 89 10.59 -34.37 -6.85
N SER A 90 10.46 -35.67 -7.15
CA SER A 90 10.59 -36.20 -8.52
C SER A 90 9.56 -35.61 -9.50
N THR A 91 8.40 -35.15 -9.00
CA THR A 91 7.35 -34.55 -9.83
C THR A 91 7.70 -33.17 -10.36
N ILE A 92 8.74 -32.55 -9.80
CA ILE A 92 9.21 -31.20 -10.18
C ILE A 92 10.67 -31.20 -10.62
N ALA A 93 11.36 -32.34 -10.60
CA ALA A 93 12.78 -32.43 -10.94
C ALA A 93 13.12 -32.00 -12.38
N THR A 94 12.17 -32.10 -13.31
CA THR A 94 12.33 -31.68 -14.71
C THR A 94 11.80 -30.27 -14.98
N LYS A 95 11.29 -29.57 -13.95
CA LYS A 95 10.68 -28.26 -14.10
C LYS A 95 11.73 -27.16 -14.02
N SER A 96 11.62 -26.22 -14.94
CA SER A 96 12.42 -25.00 -14.99
C SER A 96 11.76 -23.89 -14.16
N GLU A 97 12.53 -22.84 -13.85
CA GLU A 97 12.01 -21.65 -13.17
C GLU A 97 10.84 -20.99 -13.93
N SER A 98 10.83 -21.07 -15.27
CA SER A 98 9.75 -20.52 -16.10
C SER A 98 8.44 -21.32 -16.08
N ASP A 99 8.46 -22.57 -15.60
CA ASP A 99 7.25 -23.38 -15.47
C ASP A 99 6.40 -22.94 -14.26
N TRP A 100 7.04 -22.33 -13.26
CA TRP A 100 6.38 -21.93 -12.04
C TRP A 100 5.54 -20.66 -12.21
N THR A 101 4.50 -20.57 -11.39
CA THR A 101 3.72 -19.34 -11.29
C THR A 101 4.51 -18.27 -10.53
N ARG A 102 4.07 -17.02 -10.61
CA ARG A 102 4.57 -16.00 -9.68
C ARG A 102 4.24 -16.32 -8.22
N PHE A 103 3.10 -16.97 -7.95
CA PHE A 103 2.59 -17.20 -6.59
C PHE A 103 3.28 -18.35 -5.88
N PHE A 104 3.74 -19.37 -6.60
CA PHE A 104 4.30 -20.56 -6.00
C PHE A 104 5.45 -21.06 -6.87
N ARG A 105 6.62 -21.14 -6.25
CA ARG A 105 7.87 -21.62 -6.83
C ARG A 105 8.50 -22.58 -5.86
N TRP A 106 9.18 -23.59 -6.40
CA TRP A 106 9.88 -24.56 -5.57
C TRP A 106 11.15 -25.02 -6.26
N ASN A 107 12.21 -25.14 -5.46
CA ASN A 107 13.48 -25.72 -5.85
C ASN A 107 13.81 -26.79 -4.81
N VAL A 108 14.10 -28.01 -5.28
CA VAL A 108 14.33 -29.18 -4.41
C VAL A 108 15.49 -28.93 -3.44
N ASP A 109 16.54 -28.21 -3.86
CA ASP A 109 17.71 -27.91 -3.04
C ASP A 109 17.38 -26.92 -1.90
N LYS A 110 16.32 -26.13 -2.07
CA LYS A 110 15.84 -25.14 -1.09
C LYS A 110 14.57 -25.60 -0.36
N THR A 111 14.17 -26.87 -0.47
CA THR A 111 12.93 -27.41 0.11
C THR A 111 12.74 -26.97 1.56
N LYS A 112 13.73 -27.20 2.44
CA LYS A 112 13.65 -26.82 3.86
C LYS A 112 13.41 -25.31 4.05
N GLN A 113 14.09 -24.46 3.28
CA GLN A 113 13.93 -23.02 3.37
C GLN A 113 12.49 -22.59 3.01
N TYR A 114 11.90 -23.19 1.98
CA TYR A 114 10.51 -22.93 1.61
C TYR A 114 9.54 -23.45 2.66
N SER A 115 9.77 -24.64 3.21
CA SER A 115 8.97 -25.22 4.30
C SER A 115 8.93 -24.30 5.52
N ASP A 116 10.11 -23.91 6.04
CA ASP A 116 10.24 -23.02 7.19
C ASP A 116 9.51 -21.68 6.93
N CYS A 117 9.63 -21.16 5.71
CA CYS A 117 8.94 -19.94 5.28
C CYS A 117 7.42 -20.07 5.28
N TRP A 118 6.89 -21.18 4.78
CA TRP A 118 5.44 -21.41 4.77
C TRP A 118 4.89 -21.71 6.15
N GLU A 119 5.65 -22.40 7.01
CA GLU A 119 5.30 -22.58 8.42
C GLU A 119 5.16 -21.23 9.14
N ASP A 120 6.14 -20.34 8.98
CA ASP A 120 6.07 -18.97 9.50
C ASP A 120 4.87 -18.20 8.93
N TRP A 121 4.59 -18.36 7.62
CA TRP A 121 3.42 -17.73 7.00
C TRP A 121 2.10 -18.24 7.61
N PHE A 122 1.94 -19.56 7.80
CA PHE A 122 0.72 -20.13 8.40
C PHE A 122 0.56 -19.72 9.86
N LEU A 123 1.65 -19.74 10.64
CA LEU A 123 1.64 -19.27 12.03
C LEU A 123 1.17 -17.82 12.12
N LEU A 124 1.76 -16.94 11.29
CA LEU A 124 1.35 -15.53 11.21
C LEU A 124 -0.09 -15.39 10.71
N TYR A 125 -0.52 -16.16 9.72
CA TYR A 125 -1.88 -16.06 9.21
C TYR A 125 -2.93 -16.46 10.27
N ASP A 126 -2.66 -17.53 11.03
CA ASP A 126 -3.57 -18.03 12.06
C ASP A 126 -3.64 -17.07 13.27
N ILE A 127 -2.49 -16.57 13.74
CA ILE A 127 -2.42 -15.70 14.92
C ILE A 127 -3.06 -14.32 14.70
N MET A 128 -3.10 -13.81 13.45
CA MET A 128 -3.63 -12.47 13.14
C MET A 128 -5.12 -12.30 13.48
N HIS A 129 -5.84 -13.39 13.70
CA HIS A 129 -7.23 -13.37 14.12
C HIS A 129 -7.44 -13.55 15.63
N GLU A 130 -6.37 -13.70 16.41
CA GLU A 130 -6.48 -13.73 17.86
C GLU A 130 -7.10 -12.44 18.39
N SER A 131 -7.92 -12.57 19.43
CA SER A 131 -8.69 -11.45 19.97
C SER A 131 -7.86 -10.54 20.89
N VAL A 132 -6.63 -10.95 21.25
CA VAL A 132 -5.79 -10.22 22.18
C VAL A 132 -4.37 -10.00 21.67
N ILE A 133 -3.92 -8.76 21.73
CA ILE A 133 -2.63 -8.33 21.17
C ILE A 133 -1.42 -9.05 21.79
N HIS A 134 -1.48 -9.47 23.06
CA HIS A 134 -0.36 -10.17 23.71
C HIS A 134 -0.11 -11.58 23.15
N LEU A 135 -1.07 -12.15 22.41
CA LEU A 135 -0.88 -13.40 21.67
C LEU A 135 -0.26 -13.16 20.29
N VAL A 136 -0.54 -11.99 19.71
CA VAL A 136 -0.10 -11.60 18.37
C VAL A 136 1.31 -11.02 18.39
N ASP A 137 1.57 -10.07 19.30
CA ASP A 137 2.82 -9.30 19.37
C ASP A 137 4.10 -10.16 19.43
N PRO A 138 4.17 -11.25 20.23
CA PRO A 138 5.38 -12.05 20.34
C PRO A 138 5.82 -12.69 19.03
N VAL A 139 4.91 -12.92 18.08
CA VAL A 139 5.21 -13.59 16.81
C VAL A 139 5.37 -12.62 15.63
N LEU A 140 5.09 -11.31 15.82
CA LEU A 140 5.20 -10.32 14.74
C LEU A 140 6.62 -10.19 14.19
N HIS A 141 7.65 -10.42 15.00
CA HIS A 141 9.05 -10.39 14.51
C HIS A 141 9.30 -11.36 13.35
N ARG A 142 8.55 -12.48 13.27
CA ARG A 142 8.65 -13.44 12.16
C ARG A 142 8.21 -12.86 10.82
N PHE A 143 7.37 -11.83 10.83
CA PHE A 143 6.97 -11.13 9.60
C PHE A 143 8.18 -10.50 8.91
N GLU A 144 9.10 -9.90 9.66
CA GLU A 144 10.27 -9.27 9.06
C GLU A 144 11.23 -10.31 8.47
N SER A 145 11.38 -11.47 9.13
CA SER A 145 12.08 -12.63 8.58
C SER A 145 11.44 -13.12 7.30
N LEU A 146 10.11 -13.27 7.27
CA LEU A 146 9.34 -13.70 6.10
C LEU A 146 9.48 -12.73 4.93
N LEU A 147 9.38 -11.43 5.19
CA LEU A 147 9.47 -10.38 4.18
C LEU A 147 10.88 -10.27 3.59
N ASN A 148 11.91 -10.49 4.42
CA ASN A 148 13.31 -10.35 4.03
C ASN A 148 13.95 -11.64 3.51
N ALA A 149 13.33 -12.79 3.72
CA ALA A 149 13.80 -14.04 3.16
C ALA A 149 13.77 -14.00 1.63
N ASP A 150 14.85 -14.45 1.00
CA ASP A 150 14.89 -14.76 -0.44
C ASP A 150 14.24 -16.13 -0.68
N ASN A 151 12.93 -16.17 -0.47
CA ASN A 151 12.08 -17.36 -0.41
C ASN A 151 11.18 -17.50 -1.64
N GLY A 152 11.36 -16.66 -2.68
CA GLY A 152 10.53 -16.68 -3.88
C GLY A 152 9.03 -16.47 -3.65
N MET A 153 8.61 -16.01 -2.46
CA MET A 153 7.20 -15.80 -2.12
C MET A 153 6.70 -14.50 -2.73
N ASP A 154 5.65 -14.58 -3.54
CA ASP A 154 5.01 -13.40 -4.11
C ASP A 154 4.50 -12.45 -3.01
N PRO A 155 4.67 -11.12 -3.16
CA PRO A 155 4.23 -10.17 -2.15
C PRO A 155 2.75 -10.22 -1.76
N SER A 156 1.91 -10.74 -2.66
CA SER A 156 0.49 -10.95 -2.37
C SER A 156 0.26 -11.89 -1.18
N TRP A 157 1.17 -12.81 -0.88
CA TRP A 157 1.04 -13.72 0.27
C TRP A 157 1.25 -13.03 1.60
N TRP A 158 2.33 -12.28 1.79
CA TRP A 158 2.54 -11.58 3.06
C TRP A 158 1.54 -10.43 3.22
N THR A 159 1.04 -9.85 2.13
CA THR A 159 -0.06 -8.87 2.16
C THR A 159 -1.34 -9.48 2.77
N LEU A 160 -1.59 -10.77 2.57
CA LEU A 160 -2.75 -11.46 3.16
C LEU A 160 -2.71 -11.51 4.69
N ILE A 161 -1.51 -11.61 5.28
CA ILE A 161 -1.33 -11.63 6.74
C ILE A 161 -1.89 -10.35 7.34
N PHE A 162 -1.53 -9.18 6.79
CA PHE A 162 -2.06 -7.91 7.27
C PHE A 162 -3.53 -7.72 6.92
N TYR A 163 -3.97 -8.15 5.74
CA TYR A 163 -5.39 -8.11 5.42
C TYR A 163 -6.22 -8.89 6.46
N ARG A 164 -5.73 -10.08 6.86
CA ARG A 164 -6.35 -10.89 7.92
C ARG A 164 -6.36 -10.18 9.26
N GLY A 165 -5.24 -9.57 9.65
CA GLY A 165 -5.11 -8.81 10.89
C GLY A 165 -5.98 -7.54 10.94
N PHE A 166 -6.12 -6.85 9.81
CA PHE A 166 -6.96 -5.65 9.70
C PHE A 166 -8.45 -5.94 9.65
N GLN A 167 -8.84 -7.18 9.32
CA GLN A 167 -10.21 -7.68 9.46
C GLN A 167 -10.56 -8.12 10.89
N ASN A 168 -9.62 -8.07 11.83
CA ASN A 168 -9.88 -8.43 13.22
C ASN A 168 -10.95 -7.50 13.82
N GLU A 169 -11.90 -8.04 14.58
CA GLU A 169 -12.97 -7.26 15.20
C GLU A 169 -12.45 -6.41 16.36
N THR A 170 -11.40 -6.88 17.05
CA THR A 170 -10.79 -6.20 18.18
C THR A 170 -9.97 -4.98 17.72
N ALA A 171 -10.43 -3.78 18.10
CA ALA A 171 -9.76 -2.52 17.75
C ALA A 171 -8.33 -2.41 18.31
N SER A 172 -8.05 -2.94 19.51
CA SER A 172 -6.72 -2.92 20.11
C SER A 172 -5.71 -3.77 19.34
N VAL A 173 -6.14 -4.91 18.78
CA VAL A 173 -5.30 -5.75 17.91
C VAL A 173 -4.94 -5.00 16.64
N LYS A 174 -5.93 -4.42 15.94
CA LYS A 174 -5.69 -3.61 14.74
C LYS A 174 -4.73 -2.45 15.01
N ARG A 175 -4.92 -1.75 16.14
CA ARG A 175 -4.02 -0.67 16.55
C ARG A 175 -2.60 -1.20 16.81
N GLY A 176 -2.45 -2.30 17.54
CA GLY A 176 -1.15 -2.91 17.82
C GLY A 176 -0.42 -3.35 16.54
N LEU A 177 -1.13 -3.92 15.56
CA LEU A 177 -0.57 -4.25 14.25
C LEU A 177 -0.09 -3.03 13.48
N LEU A 178 -0.85 -1.93 13.51
CA LEU A 178 -0.45 -0.67 12.88
C LEU A 178 0.79 -0.08 13.58
N GLU A 179 0.83 -0.09 14.92
CA GLU A 179 2.00 0.35 15.69
C GLU A 179 3.25 -0.49 15.36
N TYR A 180 3.09 -1.82 15.23
CA TYR A 180 4.17 -2.70 14.78
C TYR A 180 4.69 -2.30 13.38
N ILE A 181 3.78 -2.05 12.43
CA ILE A 181 4.15 -1.57 11.08
C ILE A 181 4.86 -0.21 11.16
N PHE A 182 4.33 0.72 11.94
CA PHE A 182 4.89 2.08 12.03
C PHE A 182 6.25 2.10 12.71
N SER A 183 6.53 1.14 13.61
CA SER A 183 7.83 0.98 14.26
C SER A 183 8.94 0.45 13.34
N ARG A 184 8.64 0.08 12.08
CA ARG A 184 9.68 -0.44 11.18
C ARG A 184 10.67 0.66 10.77
N GLU A 185 11.96 0.31 10.86
CA GLU A 185 13.08 1.20 10.52
C GLU A 185 13.99 0.62 9.44
N ASN A 186 13.98 -0.70 9.23
CA ASN A 186 14.81 -1.35 8.22
C ASN A 186 14.45 -0.84 6.80
N PRO A 187 15.40 -0.23 6.06
CA PRO A 187 15.11 0.35 4.74
C PRO A 187 14.65 -0.67 3.70
N GLN A 188 15.14 -1.92 3.73
CA GLN A 188 14.72 -2.96 2.79
C GLN A 188 13.28 -3.40 3.06
N THR A 189 12.93 -3.59 4.34
CA THR A 189 11.56 -3.85 4.81
C THR A 189 10.62 -2.73 4.33
N LEU A 190 10.98 -1.47 4.61
CA LEU A 190 10.19 -0.30 4.21
C LEU A 190 10.05 -0.19 2.70
N HIS A 191 11.12 -0.41 1.95
CA HIS A 191 11.08 -0.42 0.48
C HIS A 191 10.08 -1.45 -0.04
N LYS A 192 10.17 -2.71 0.42
CA LYS A 192 9.26 -3.80 0.02
C LYS A 192 7.80 -3.49 0.36
N MET A 193 7.54 -2.92 1.53
CA MET A 193 6.19 -2.49 1.93
C MET A 193 5.68 -1.35 1.05
N GLY A 194 6.52 -0.36 0.75
CA GLY A 194 6.14 0.84 -0.01
C GLY A 194 5.86 0.57 -1.49
N VAL A 195 6.56 -0.39 -2.11
CA VAL A 195 6.31 -0.74 -3.51
C VAL A 195 5.04 -1.58 -3.70
N GLU A 196 4.62 -2.33 -2.67
CA GLU A 196 3.47 -3.21 -2.73
C GLU A 196 2.15 -2.42 -2.61
N GLN A 197 1.55 -2.13 -3.77
CA GLN A 197 0.35 -1.31 -3.89
C GLN A 197 -0.86 -1.93 -3.20
N GLY A 198 -1.00 -3.27 -3.29
CA GLY A 198 -2.10 -4.00 -2.65
C GLY A 198 -2.07 -3.86 -1.13
N PHE A 199 -0.87 -3.83 -0.55
CA PHE A 199 -0.68 -3.53 0.86
C PHE A 199 -0.96 -2.05 1.16
N MET A 200 -0.23 -1.13 0.53
CA MET A 200 -0.31 0.31 0.87
C MET A 200 -1.73 0.86 0.69
N PHE A 201 -2.29 0.74 -0.50
CA PHE A 201 -3.56 1.38 -0.87
C PHE A 201 -4.78 0.47 -0.70
N GLY A 202 -4.58 -0.84 -0.67
CA GLY A 202 -5.66 -1.82 -0.47
C GLY A 202 -5.90 -2.22 0.98
N ALA A 203 -4.86 -2.27 1.81
CA ALA A 203 -4.95 -2.76 3.20
C ALA A 203 -4.64 -1.65 4.23
N LEU A 204 -3.47 -1.01 4.14
CA LEU A 204 -2.99 -0.08 5.15
C LEU A 204 -3.84 1.20 5.20
N PHE A 205 -3.93 1.93 4.08
CA PHE A 205 -4.67 3.21 4.05
C PHE A 205 -6.15 3.05 4.38
N LYS A 206 -6.76 1.93 3.97
CA LYS A 206 -8.14 1.58 4.33
C LYS A 206 -8.32 1.39 5.84
N THR A 207 -7.33 0.81 6.53
CA THR A 207 -7.40 0.54 7.97
C THR A 207 -7.12 1.79 8.81
N VAL A 208 -6.16 2.62 8.38
CA VAL A 208 -5.83 3.88 9.07
C VAL A 208 -6.87 4.98 8.81
N ASP A 209 -7.76 4.79 7.84
CA ASP A 209 -8.88 5.71 7.56
C ASP A 209 -9.98 5.62 8.64
N ASN A 210 -9.58 5.84 9.90
CA ASN A 210 -10.43 5.86 11.06
C ASN A 210 -9.92 6.89 12.08
N THR A 211 -10.64 8.00 12.20
CA THR A 211 -10.32 9.09 13.13
C THR A 211 -10.19 8.65 14.59
N SER A 212 -10.86 7.57 15.02
CA SER A 212 -10.74 7.08 16.41
C SER A 212 -9.33 6.63 16.76
N LEU A 213 -8.53 6.18 15.77
CA LEU A 213 -7.13 5.78 15.99
C LEU A 213 -6.25 6.97 16.39
N PHE A 214 -6.60 8.18 15.93
CA PHE A 214 -5.85 9.41 16.13
C PHE A 214 -6.35 10.21 17.34
N GLN A 215 -7.25 9.68 18.16
CA GLN A 215 -7.68 10.33 19.39
C GLN A 215 -6.50 10.50 20.36
N VAL A 216 -6.52 11.62 21.08
CA VAL A 216 -5.48 11.93 22.06
C VAL A 216 -5.86 11.31 23.42
N PRO A 217 -4.97 10.56 24.10
CA PRO A 217 -5.32 9.80 25.29
C PRO A 217 -5.65 10.65 26.53
N THR A 218 -5.04 11.84 26.62
CA THR A 218 -5.05 12.66 27.84
C THR A 218 -5.56 14.07 27.54
N GLN A 219 -6.42 14.59 28.41
CA GLN A 219 -6.80 16.01 28.37
C GLN A 219 -5.53 16.87 28.48
N GLY A 220 -5.24 17.67 27.44
CA GLY A 220 -4.09 18.58 27.39
C GLY A 220 -2.99 18.20 26.41
N ALA A 221 -2.93 16.96 25.92
CA ALA A 221 -2.07 16.65 24.78
C ALA A 221 -2.71 17.20 23.49
N LEU A 222 -1.92 17.90 22.67
CA LEU A 222 -2.40 18.52 21.43
C LEU A 222 -2.20 17.62 20.20
N VAL A 223 -1.38 16.57 20.35
CA VAL A 223 -0.89 15.73 19.26
C VAL A 223 -1.14 14.26 19.59
N SER A 224 -1.62 13.50 18.60
CA SER A 224 -1.83 12.06 18.74
C SER A 224 -0.50 11.30 18.67
N PRO A 225 -0.12 10.50 19.68
CA PRO A 225 1.08 9.66 19.61
C PRO A 225 1.05 8.67 18.43
N PHE A 226 -0.12 8.07 18.18
CA PHE A 226 -0.34 7.19 17.02
C PHE A 226 -0.16 7.96 15.70
N GLY A 227 -0.65 9.20 15.66
CA GLY A 227 -0.46 10.08 14.51
C GLY A 227 1.01 10.40 14.22
N GLU A 228 1.80 10.67 15.25
CA GLU A 228 3.24 10.90 15.10
C GLU A 228 3.98 9.64 14.63
N HIS A 229 3.65 8.46 15.17
CA HIS A 229 4.22 7.21 14.66
C HIS A 229 3.86 6.99 13.20
N PHE A 230 2.62 7.27 12.80
CA PHE A 230 2.18 7.18 11.41
C PHE A 230 2.93 8.17 10.50
N ARG A 231 3.04 9.45 10.91
CA ARG A 231 3.82 10.47 10.19
C ARG A 231 5.28 10.03 10.02
N ALA A 232 5.92 9.60 11.10
CA ALA A 232 7.31 9.16 11.09
C ALA A 232 7.51 7.93 10.18
N PHE A 233 6.54 7.01 10.18
CA PHE A 233 6.52 5.88 9.25
C PHE A 233 6.43 6.33 7.80
N ILE A 234 5.49 7.22 7.43
CA ILE A 234 5.37 7.72 6.05
C ILE A 234 6.66 8.42 5.60
N TYR A 235 7.28 9.20 6.48
CA TYR A 235 8.56 9.85 6.21
C TYR A 235 9.66 8.81 5.93
N ARG A 236 9.88 7.85 6.84
CA ARG A 236 10.87 6.79 6.67
C ARG A 236 10.61 5.95 5.41
N LEU A 237 9.34 5.64 5.13
CA LEU A 237 8.91 4.88 3.96
C LEU A 237 9.30 5.62 2.67
N VAL A 238 8.94 6.90 2.52
CA VAL A 238 9.26 7.68 1.32
C VAL A 238 10.77 7.80 1.13
N GLN A 239 11.54 7.94 2.21
CA GLN A 239 12.99 8.00 2.12
C GLN A 239 13.59 6.66 1.66
N ALA A 240 13.07 5.53 2.19
CA ALA A 240 13.55 4.18 1.88
C ALA A 240 13.16 3.64 0.50
N VAL A 241 12.02 4.06 -0.07
CA VAL A 241 11.60 3.60 -1.41
C VAL A 241 12.61 4.05 -2.47
N GLN A 242 13.07 3.13 -3.32
CA GLN A 242 14.03 3.45 -4.39
C GLN A 242 13.43 4.40 -5.44
N THR A 243 14.29 5.23 -6.07
CA THR A 243 13.87 6.33 -6.97
C THR A 243 12.93 5.88 -8.09
N GLU A 244 13.17 4.69 -8.68
CA GLU A 244 12.34 4.13 -9.76
C GLU A 244 10.88 3.95 -9.36
N HIS A 245 10.62 3.58 -8.10
CA HIS A 245 9.28 3.37 -7.56
C HIS A 245 8.75 4.57 -6.79
N LYS A 246 9.64 5.41 -6.24
CA LYS A 246 9.31 6.56 -5.38
C LYS A 246 8.39 7.55 -6.09
N VAL A 247 8.68 7.87 -7.35
CA VAL A 247 7.85 8.78 -8.15
C VAL A 247 6.42 8.25 -8.28
N ASN A 248 6.27 6.98 -8.67
CA ASN A 248 4.95 6.37 -8.84
C ASN A 248 4.19 6.31 -7.50
N PHE A 249 4.87 5.93 -6.41
CA PHE A 249 4.30 5.92 -5.07
C PHE A 249 3.75 7.29 -4.67
N LEU A 250 4.54 8.36 -4.81
CA LEU A 250 4.14 9.72 -4.44
C LEU A 250 2.99 10.27 -5.29
N ARG A 251 2.91 9.87 -6.56
CA ARG A 251 1.77 10.20 -7.44
C ARG A 251 0.50 9.51 -6.95
N GLN A 252 0.54 8.19 -6.76
CA GLN A 252 -0.62 7.45 -6.28
C GLN A 252 -1.08 7.92 -4.90
N LEU A 253 -0.15 8.28 -4.02
CA LEU A 253 -0.44 8.76 -2.68
C LEU A 253 -1.34 10.01 -2.66
N ILE A 254 -1.00 11.03 -3.45
CA ILE A 254 -1.81 12.26 -3.50
C ILE A 254 -3.17 12.03 -4.15
N HIS A 255 -3.24 11.18 -5.19
CA HIS A 255 -4.53 10.77 -5.78
C HIS A 255 -5.39 10.04 -4.75
N HIS A 256 -4.80 9.14 -3.97
CA HIS A 256 -5.50 8.39 -2.93
C HIS A 256 -6.03 9.29 -1.81
N PHE A 257 -5.25 10.28 -1.36
CA PHE A 257 -5.70 11.26 -0.37
C PHE A 257 -6.84 12.15 -0.90
N SER A 258 -6.83 12.46 -2.18
CA SER A 258 -7.81 13.37 -2.79
C SER A 258 -9.16 12.70 -3.03
N HIS A 259 -9.18 11.38 -3.20
CA HIS A 259 -10.34 10.67 -3.76
C HIS A 259 -10.80 9.45 -2.95
N VAL A 260 -9.97 8.88 -2.09
CA VAL A 260 -10.26 7.61 -1.39
C VAL A 260 -10.28 7.78 0.12
N VAL A 261 -9.19 8.28 0.71
CA VAL A 261 -9.10 8.46 2.17
C VAL A 261 -10.11 9.52 2.59
N SER A 262 -10.98 9.17 3.53
CA SER A 262 -12.03 10.07 3.98
C SER A 262 -11.60 10.90 5.19
N SER A 263 -10.90 10.31 6.14
CA SER A 263 -10.58 10.94 7.43
C SER A 263 -9.50 12.01 7.29
N PRO A 264 -9.71 13.23 7.84
CA PRO A 264 -8.71 14.29 7.77
C PRO A 264 -7.39 13.96 8.50
N ALA A 265 -7.46 13.25 9.62
CA ALA A 265 -6.29 12.99 10.46
C ALA A 265 -5.15 12.23 9.75
N PRO A 266 -5.37 11.05 9.12
CA PRO A 266 -4.30 10.36 8.39
C PRO A 266 -3.75 11.19 7.23
N ILE A 267 -4.59 11.96 6.53
CA ILE A 267 -4.14 12.84 5.45
C ILE A 267 -3.18 13.91 5.98
N LEU A 268 -3.52 14.57 7.09
CA LEU A 268 -2.68 15.62 7.66
C LEU A 268 -1.33 15.08 8.10
N TYR A 269 -1.30 14.00 8.88
CA TYR A 269 -0.05 13.39 9.33
C TYR A 269 0.83 12.90 8.16
N ALA A 270 0.22 12.35 7.10
CA ALA A 270 0.97 11.98 5.90
C ALA A 270 1.46 13.22 5.12
N MET A 271 0.65 14.27 4.98
CA MET A 271 1.07 15.53 4.35
C MET A 271 2.16 16.24 5.13
N GLU A 272 2.19 16.13 6.46
CA GLU A 272 3.29 16.59 7.31
C GLU A 272 4.58 15.85 6.99
N ALA A 273 4.53 14.52 6.85
CA ALA A 273 5.68 13.76 6.40
C ALA A 273 6.16 14.22 5.01
N LEU A 274 5.25 14.38 4.05
CA LEU A 274 5.57 14.85 2.68
C LEU A 274 6.10 16.30 2.64
N ALA A 275 5.79 17.12 3.63
CA ALA A 275 6.34 18.47 3.77
C ALA A 275 7.82 18.46 4.21
N GLU A 276 8.35 17.32 4.64
CA GLU A 276 9.70 17.16 5.22
C GLU A 276 10.62 16.25 4.42
N VAL A 277 10.10 15.43 3.50
CA VAL A 277 10.92 14.54 2.66
C VAL A 277 11.91 15.30 1.77
N ASP A 278 12.91 14.56 1.28
CA ASP A 278 13.88 15.09 0.34
C ASP A 278 13.21 15.51 -0.98
N HIS A 279 13.86 16.41 -1.72
CA HIS A 279 13.34 16.86 -3.01
C HIS A 279 13.26 15.71 -4.01
N VAL A 280 12.07 15.51 -4.62
CA VAL A 280 11.82 14.47 -5.62
C VAL A 280 10.85 15.02 -6.66
N SER A 281 11.25 15.12 -7.92
CA SER A 281 10.39 15.60 -9.02
C SER A 281 9.29 14.57 -9.41
N ALA A 282 8.28 14.41 -8.56
CA ALA A 282 7.22 13.40 -8.70
C ALA A 282 5.89 13.94 -9.24
N TRP A 283 5.45 15.10 -8.77
CA TRP A 283 4.11 15.64 -9.02
C TRP A 283 4.05 16.44 -10.33
N GLY A 284 3.34 15.91 -11.32
CA GLY A 284 3.03 16.58 -12.57
C GLY A 284 1.66 17.27 -12.52
N PRO A 285 1.08 17.61 -13.70
CA PRO A 285 -0.18 18.34 -13.78
C PRO A 285 -1.36 17.66 -13.07
N GLU A 286 -1.49 16.32 -13.19
CA GLU A 286 -2.58 15.57 -12.56
C GLU A 286 -2.41 15.48 -11.04
N GLU A 287 -1.19 15.32 -10.53
CA GLU A 287 -0.97 15.32 -9.08
C GLU A 287 -1.25 16.68 -8.45
N LEU A 288 -0.85 17.78 -9.11
CA LEU A 288 -1.21 19.11 -8.65
C LEU A 288 -2.72 19.37 -8.72
N LYS A 289 -3.42 18.77 -9.70
CA LYS A 289 -4.88 18.81 -9.76
C LYS A 289 -5.51 18.08 -8.58
N SER A 290 -4.99 16.91 -8.23
CA SER A 290 -5.42 16.17 -7.04
C SER A 290 -5.16 16.95 -5.76
N LEU A 291 -3.97 17.55 -5.60
CA LEU A 291 -3.71 18.45 -4.48
C LEU A 291 -4.71 19.62 -4.41
N ARG A 292 -5.07 20.23 -5.54
CA ARG A 292 -6.12 21.28 -5.57
C ARG A 292 -7.48 20.74 -5.13
N VAL A 293 -7.87 19.55 -5.60
CA VAL A 293 -9.10 18.89 -5.16
C VAL A 293 -9.06 18.65 -3.64
N LEU A 294 -7.94 18.17 -3.13
CA LEU A 294 -7.74 17.91 -1.71
C LEU A 294 -7.92 19.17 -0.86
N VAL A 295 -7.29 20.29 -1.23
CA VAL A 295 -7.36 21.52 -0.42
C VAL A 295 -8.65 22.32 -0.59
N ASP A 296 -9.28 22.28 -1.77
CA ASP A 296 -10.45 23.12 -2.05
C ASP A 296 -11.79 22.39 -1.92
N ARG A 297 -11.85 21.10 -2.25
CA ARG A 297 -13.10 20.35 -2.45
C ARG A 297 -13.28 19.13 -1.56
N HIS A 298 -12.26 18.72 -0.82
CA HIS A 298 -12.34 17.51 -0.02
C HIS A 298 -13.36 17.67 1.12
N ARG A 299 -14.41 16.84 1.08
CA ARG A 299 -15.62 16.93 1.91
C ARG A 299 -15.41 17.00 3.42
N ASN A 300 -14.26 16.54 3.90
CA ASN A 300 -13.97 16.43 5.33
C ASN A 300 -12.99 17.52 5.85
N PHE A 301 -12.57 18.46 5.00
CA PHE A 301 -11.77 19.63 5.37
C PHE A 301 -12.63 20.91 5.45
N ASN A 302 -13.73 20.85 6.20
CA ASN A 302 -14.67 21.98 6.36
C ASN A 302 -14.26 22.96 7.48
N ILE A 303 -13.38 22.53 8.38
CA ILE A 303 -12.91 23.34 9.50
C ILE A 303 -11.82 24.31 9.00
N PRO A 304 -12.00 25.65 9.15
CA PRO A 304 -11.06 26.63 8.61
C PRO A 304 -9.61 26.47 9.09
N THR A 305 -9.40 26.14 10.37
CA THR A 305 -8.06 25.96 10.95
C THR A 305 -7.34 24.76 10.34
N THR A 306 -8.02 23.62 10.24
CA THR A 306 -7.51 22.40 9.61
C THR A 306 -7.21 22.62 8.12
N LYS A 307 -8.09 23.33 7.41
CA LYS A 307 -7.91 23.67 6.00
C LYS A 307 -6.70 24.59 5.78
N LYS A 308 -6.50 25.59 6.64
CA LYS A 308 -5.31 26.45 6.63
C LYS A 308 -4.03 25.65 6.88
N PHE A 309 -4.07 24.70 7.81
CA PHE A 309 -2.93 23.83 8.08
C PHE A 309 -2.60 22.92 6.89
N LEU A 310 -3.61 22.27 6.30
CA LEU A 310 -3.44 21.48 5.08
C LEU A 310 -2.85 22.30 3.92
N ARG A 311 -3.30 23.56 3.73
CA ARG A 311 -2.75 24.48 2.74
C ARG A 311 -1.26 24.78 2.99
N LYS A 312 -0.87 25.04 4.24
CA LYS A 312 0.54 25.18 4.65
C LYS A 312 1.37 23.96 4.24
N LEU A 313 0.89 22.76 4.56
CA LEU A 313 1.57 21.52 4.19
C LEU A 313 1.64 21.32 2.67
N GLY A 314 0.56 21.64 1.96
CA GLY A 314 0.48 21.58 0.51
C GLY A 314 1.50 22.51 -0.17
N VAL A 315 1.77 23.69 0.39
CA VAL A 315 2.86 24.57 -0.06
C VAL A 315 4.22 23.86 0.05
N ALA A 316 4.53 23.34 1.24
CA ALA A 316 5.82 22.69 1.47
C ALA A 316 6.01 21.45 0.60
N ALA A 317 4.99 20.60 0.50
CA ALA A 317 5.00 19.42 -0.34
C ALA A 317 5.12 19.78 -1.83
N THR A 318 4.44 20.84 -2.32
CA THR A 318 4.56 21.28 -3.72
C THR A 318 5.99 21.70 -4.06
N VAL A 319 6.63 22.48 -3.21
CA VAL A 319 8.02 22.93 -3.43
C VAL A 319 8.99 21.73 -3.51
N ARG A 320 8.77 20.70 -2.71
CA ARG A 320 9.62 19.50 -2.66
C ARG A 320 9.32 18.50 -3.77
N LEU A 321 8.05 18.38 -4.17
CA LEU A 321 7.58 17.25 -4.97
C LEU A 321 7.21 17.62 -6.41
N ALA A 322 7.03 18.91 -6.73
CA ALA A 322 6.62 19.33 -8.07
C ALA A 322 7.70 19.05 -9.13
N HIS A 323 7.31 18.34 -10.18
CA HIS A 323 8.13 18.13 -11.37
C HIS A 323 8.01 19.34 -12.30
N THR A 324 8.71 20.43 -11.98
CA THR A 324 8.59 21.74 -12.64
C THR A 324 8.78 21.70 -14.16
N ALA A 325 9.61 20.79 -14.70
CA ALA A 325 9.80 20.62 -16.14
C ALA A 325 8.53 20.19 -16.90
N THR A 326 7.59 19.51 -16.22
CA THR A 326 6.32 19.05 -16.82
C THR A 326 5.16 20.03 -16.64
N LEU A 327 5.36 21.10 -15.86
CA LEU A 327 4.26 21.98 -15.44
C LEU A 327 4.08 23.18 -16.37
N SER A 328 2.84 23.35 -16.85
CA SER A 328 2.47 24.58 -17.53
C SER A 328 2.39 25.75 -16.54
N PHE A 329 2.39 26.97 -17.08
CA PHE A 329 2.10 28.16 -16.28
C PHE A 329 0.73 28.07 -15.57
N SER A 330 -0.28 27.56 -16.27
CA SER A 330 -1.63 27.39 -15.72
C SER A 330 -1.62 26.45 -14.52
N ASP A 331 -0.87 25.35 -14.58
CA ASP A 331 -0.80 24.38 -13.48
C ASP A 331 -0.21 25.02 -12.22
N ILE A 332 0.86 25.78 -12.37
CA ILE A 332 1.53 26.49 -11.28
C ILE A 332 0.60 27.56 -10.70
N ALA A 333 0.06 28.44 -11.54
CA ALA A 333 -0.77 29.56 -11.10
C ALA A 333 -2.04 29.08 -10.38
N LYS A 334 -2.73 28.07 -10.91
CA LYS A 334 -3.93 27.49 -10.26
C LYS A 334 -3.57 26.85 -8.93
N THR A 335 -2.46 26.11 -8.85
CA THR A 335 -2.04 25.43 -7.62
C THR A 335 -1.66 26.41 -6.53
N VAL A 336 -0.80 27.39 -6.85
CA VAL A 336 -0.45 28.45 -5.91
C VAL A 336 -1.71 29.18 -5.46
N SER A 337 -2.61 29.58 -6.39
CA SER A 337 -3.86 30.24 -6.02
C SER A 337 -4.71 29.42 -5.05
N SER A 338 -4.85 28.11 -5.25
CA SER A 338 -5.59 27.22 -4.33
C SER A 338 -4.94 27.11 -2.95
N LEU A 339 -3.60 27.02 -2.91
CA LEU A 339 -2.84 26.86 -1.67
C LEU A 339 -2.79 28.14 -0.83
N VAL A 340 -2.76 29.31 -1.47
CA VAL A 340 -2.71 30.60 -0.76
C VAL A 340 -4.11 31.16 -0.45
N ASN A 341 -5.16 30.63 -1.10
CA ASN A 341 -6.52 31.11 -0.87
C ASN A 341 -6.90 31.02 0.61
N GLU A 342 -7.39 32.12 1.20
CA GLU A 342 -7.78 32.23 2.62
C GLU A 342 -6.68 31.80 3.64
N TYR A 343 -5.45 31.58 3.19
CA TYR A 343 -4.31 31.26 4.03
C TYR A 343 -3.49 32.54 4.22
N PRO A 344 -3.34 33.06 5.46
CA PRO A 344 -2.71 34.35 5.70
C PRO A 344 -1.20 34.25 5.51
N ILE A 345 -0.75 34.31 4.26
CA ILE A 345 0.67 34.36 3.91
C ILE A 345 1.17 35.78 4.07
N LYS A 346 1.96 36.01 5.11
CA LYS A 346 2.69 37.27 5.28
C LYS A 346 4.01 37.21 4.51
N ALA A 347 4.50 38.34 4.01
CA ALA A 347 5.80 38.40 3.31
C ALA A 347 6.98 37.91 4.18
N SER A 348 6.84 37.99 5.51
CA SER A 348 7.81 37.47 6.48
C SER A 348 7.67 35.97 6.77
N SER A 349 6.58 35.32 6.34
CA SER A 349 6.31 33.92 6.64
C SER A 349 7.28 33.00 5.90
N HIS A 350 7.56 31.84 6.50
CA HIS A 350 8.43 30.84 5.91
C HIS A 350 7.85 30.32 4.58
N GLU A 351 6.54 30.09 4.54
CA GLU A 351 5.79 29.60 3.39
C GLU A 351 5.89 30.56 2.20
N PHE A 352 5.80 31.88 2.45
CA PHE A 352 6.00 32.88 1.40
C PHE A 352 7.39 32.78 0.77
N ARG A 353 8.43 32.71 1.61
CA ARG A 353 9.82 32.61 1.17
C ARG A 353 10.06 31.32 0.37
N MET A 354 9.46 30.21 0.80
CA MET A 354 9.55 28.94 0.09
C MET A 354 8.93 29.00 -1.31
N ILE A 355 7.68 29.46 -1.43
CA ILE A 355 7.00 29.59 -2.73
C ILE A 355 7.79 30.53 -3.63
N ARG A 356 8.20 31.69 -3.10
CA ARG A 356 8.95 32.68 -3.86
C ARG A 356 10.26 32.09 -4.37
N TYR A 357 11.05 31.46 -3.51
CA TYR A 357 12.30 30.82 -3.90
C TYR A 357 12.09 29.75 -4.98
N TRP A 358 11.10 28.88 -4.82
CA TRP A 358 10.76 27.84 -5.79
C TRP A 358 10.34 28.41 -7.16
N LEU A 359 9.55 29.49 -7.17
CA LEU A 359 9.16 30.19 -8.40
C LEU A 359 10.36 30.87 -9.08
N GLU A 360 11.22 31.55 -8.30
CA GLU A 360 12.37 32.30 -8.81
C GLU A 360 13.51 31.40 -9.30
N ASN A 361 13.75 30.26 -8.65
CA ASN A 361 14.89 29.40 -8.94
C ASN A 361 14.48 28.16 -9.74
N ASP A 362 13.51 27.38 -9.27
CA ASP A 362 13.25 26.06 -9.85
C ASP A 362 12.36 26.15 -11.09
N VAL A 363 11.29 26.96 -11.01
CA VAL A 363 10.37 27.16 -12.13
C VAL A 363 11.02 28.00 -13.24
N SER A 364 11.73 29.07 -12.87
CA SER A 364 12.31 29.99 -13.83
C SER A 364 13.56 29.42 -14.51
N ALA A 365 14.42 28.68 -13.80
CA ALA A 365 15.62 28.07 -14.41
C ALA A 365 15.25 26.97 -15.42
N ASN A 366 14.31 26.08 -15.07
CA ASN A 366 13.91 25.00 -15.97
C ASN A 366 13.22 25.49 -17.26
N LYS A 367 12.55 26.65 -17.20
CA LYS A 367 11.91 27.24 -18.40
C LYS A 367 12.86 28.05 -19.27
N LYS A 368 13.98 28.55 -18.72
CA LYS A 368 15.08 29.13 -19.51
C LYS A 368 15.79 28.08 -20.36
N ASN A 369 15.95 26.85 -19.86
CA ASN A 369 16.61 25.76 -20.56
C ASN A 369 15.77 25.15 -21.71
N ASN A 370 14.45 25.33 -21.70
CA ASN A 370 13.53 24.77 -22.71
C ASN A 370 13.19 25.72 -23.88
N HIS A 371 13.97 26.80 -24.11
CA HIS A 371 13.74 27.78 -25.19
C HIS A 371 12.32 28.40 -25.27
N VAL A 372 11.55 28.37 -24.17
CA VAL A 372 10.26 29.08 -24.07
C VAL A 372 10.46 30.31 -23.19
N GLN A 373 10.74 31.45 -23.82
CA GLN A 373 10.73 32.75 -23.16
C GLN A 373 9.33 33.07 -22.63
N PHE A 374 9.09 32.89 -21.34
CA PHE A 374 7.89 33.39 -20.69
C PHE A 374 8.09 34.83 -20.22
N LYS A 375 7.49 35.79 -20.93
CA LYS A 375 7.19 37.15 -20.43
C LYS A 375 6.22 37.17 -19.22
N SER A 376 5.76 36.02 -18.71
CA SER A 376 4.64 35.90 -17.77
C SER A 376 4.98 35.59 -16.31
N LEU A 377 6.24 35.30 -15.96
CA LEU A 377 6.63 35.14 -14.54
C LEU A 377 6.51 36.46 -13.78
N ASP A 378 6.84 37.58 -14.43
CA ASP A 378 6.55 38.90 -13.91
C ASP A 378 5.03 39.16 -13.80
N SER A 379 4.18 38.48 -14.57
CA SER A 379 2.72 38.59 -14.43
C SER A 379 2.13 37.73 -13.32
N ILE A 380 2.73 36.57 -12.97
CA ILE A 380 2.43 35.87 -11.70
C ILE A 380 2.92 36.71 -10.54
N ARG A 381 4.14 37.24 -10.62
CA ARG A 381 4.72 38.10 -9.59
C ARG A 381 3.87 39.35 -9.37
N GLN A 382 3.42 39.99 -10.45
CA GLN A 382 2.55 41.16 -10.40
C GLN A 382 1.14 40.77 -9.96
N GLY A 383 0.54 39.70 -10.48
CA GLY A 383 -0.78 39.24 -10.04
C GLY A 383 -0.83 38.71 -8.60
N LEU A 384 0.28 38.15 -8.09
CA LEU A 384 0.45 37.84 -6.67
C LEU A 384 0.65 39.13 -5.87
N LYS A 385 1.51 40.07 -6.31
CA LYS A 385 1.68 41.39 -5.68
C LYS A 385 0.36 42.16 -5.59
N ASP A 386 -0.39 42.27 -6.67
CA ASP A 386 -1.64 43.02 -6.75
C ASP A 386 -2.72 42.38 -5.84
N ARG A 387 -2.80 41.05 -5.81
CA ARG A 387 -3.65 40.33 -4.84
C ARG A 387 -3.17 40.48 -3.39
N ILE A 388 -1.88 40.69 -3.16
CA ILE A 388 -1.26 40.89 -1.84
C ILE A 388 -1.43 42.34 -1.36
N GLU A 389 -1.50 43.34 -2.25
CA GLU A 389 -1.74 44.75 -1.88
C GLU A 389 -3.23 45.05 -1.61
N THR A 390 -4.12 44.15 -1.98
CA THR A 390 -5.58 44.29 -1.79
C THR A 390 -6.07 43.71 -0.44
N TYR A 391 -5.19 43.09 0.36
CA TYR A 391 -5.46 42.59 1.73
C TYR A 391 -4.41 43.14 2.70
#